data_AF-A0A822YVK3-F1
#
_entry.id   AF-A0A822YVK3-F1
#
_cell.length_a   1.000
_cell.length_b   1.000
_cell.length_c   1.000
_cell.angle_alpha   90.00
_cell.angle_beta   90.00
_cell.angle_gamma   90.00
#
_symmetry.space_group_name_H-M   'P 1'
#
loop_
_entity.id
_entity.type
_entity.pdbx_description
1 polymer ?
#
loop_
_entity_poly.entity_id
_entity_poly.type
_entity_poly.pdbx_seq_one_letter_code
_entity_poly.pdbx_strand_id
1 'polypeptide(L)'
;MLLHPAGLFLVVIARAQQDSAHAPAIFGDSLVDVGNNNYIPSTALANYTPYGIDFGFPTGRFCNGFTVVDYGARLLGLPLIPPCLSPTSKGANITKGLNYASKAAGILDETGKNYGARISMNEQIRLFENTVKEDLPPLFESPKALHSYLEKSIGSNDYINNYLMPHIYTSSRIYNAEASADHLIRNFSQQLIVSP
;
A
#
# COMPACT_ATOMS: atom_id res chain seq x y z
N MET A 1 2.18 15.90 -23.44
CA MET A 1 1.63 14.98 -22.42
C MET A 1 1.39 13.64 -23.11
N LEU A 2 2.41 12.78 -23.17
CA LEU A 2 2.30 11.43 -23.74
C LEU A 2 1.85 10.50 -22.62
N LEU A 3 0.54 10.21 -22.57
CA LEU A 3 0.00 9.09 -21.81
C LEU A 3 0.50 7.81 -22.49
N HIS A 4 1.46 7.13 -21.87
CA HIS A 4 1.80 5.75 -22.20
C HIS A 4 0.81 4.79 -21.50
N PRO A 5 0.55 3.62 -22.09
CA PRO A 5 -0.62 2.80 -21.81
C PRO A 5 -0.55 2.15 -20.43
N ALA A 6 -1.69 2.16 -19.74
CA ALA A 6 -2.11 1.36 -18.58
C ALA A 6 -1.02 0.57 -17.85
N GLY A 7 -0.41 1.19 -16.83
CA GLY A 7 0.20 0.44 -15.74
C GLY A 7 -0.90 -0.27 -14.94
N LEU A 8 -0.71 -1.55 -14.66
CA LEU A 8 -1.57 -2.30 -13.75
C LEU A 8 -1.41 -1.73 -12.34
N PHE A 9 -2.48 -1.17 -11.78
CA PHE A 9 -2.50 -0.65 -10.42
C PHE A 9 -3.00 -1.73 -9.46
N LEU A 10 -2.21 -2.06 -8.44
CA LEU A 10 -2.70 -2.77 -7.27
C LEU A 10 -2.84 -1.77 -6.12
N VAL A 11 -4.05 -1.24 -5.95
CA VAL A 11 -4.38 -0.39 -4.81
C VAL A 11 -5.07 -1.28 -3.77
N VAL A 12 -4.34 -1.67 -2.71
CA VAL A 12 -4.93 -2.33 -1.56
C VAL A 12 -5.41 -1.24 -0.59
N ILE A 13 -6.67 -0.83 -0.75
CA ILE A 13 -7.34 0.07 0.20
C ILE A 13 -8.29 -0.75 1.07
N ALA A 14 -7.98 -0.80 2.35
CA ALA A 14 -8.82 -1.38 3.38
C ALA A 14 -9.79 -0.36 3.96
N ARG A 15 -11.03 -0.79 4.24
CA ARG A 15 -12.05 -0.05 4.99
C ARG A 15 -12.56 -0.91 6.13
N ALA A 16 -12.81 -0.32 7.28
CA ALA A 16 -13.52 -0.90 8.43
C ALA A 16 -14.29 0.20 9.16
N GLN A 17 -15.36 -0.17 9.85
CA GLN A 17 -16.25 0.78 10.52
C GLN A 17 -15.58 1.52 11.70
N GLN A 18 -15.84 2.82 11.70
CA GLN A 18 -15.83 3.90 12.71
C GLN A 18 -14.87 3.94 13.93
N ASP A 19 -14.27 2.86 14.42
CA ASP A 19 -13.52 2.90 15.71
C ASP A 19 -12.18 2.13 15.75
N SER A 20 -11.59 1.77 14.60
CA SER A 20 -10.28 1.08 14.57
C SER A 20 -9.42 1.62 13.43
N ALA A 21 -8.23 2.15 13.76
CA ALA A 21 -7.29 2.75 12.82
C ALA A 21 -6.97 1.82 11.63
N HIS A 22 -7.21 2.30 10.41
CA HIS A 22 -6.80 1.66 9.15
C HIS A 22 -5.37 2.06 8.81
N ALA A 23 -4.56 1.08 8.44
CA ALA A 23 -3.22 1.32 7.97
C ALA A 23 -3.03 0.73 6.57
N PRO A 24 -3.30 1.50 5.51
CA PRO A 24 -3.13 1.01 4.15
C PRO A 24 -1.64 0.75 3.85
N ALA A 25 -1.41 -0.32 3.09
CA ALA A 25 -0.12 -0.60 2.45
C ALA A 25 -0.29 -0.40 0.94
N ILE A 26 0.36 0.62 0.39
CA ILE A 26 0.21 0.98 -1.03
C ILE A 26 1.43 0.52 -1.81
N PHE A 27 1.20 -0.18 -2.93
CA PHE A 27 2.24 -0.68 -3.84
C PHE A 27 1.96 -0.16 -5.24
N GLY A 28 3.00 -0.05 -6.07
CA GLY A 28 2.85 0.31 -7.47
C GLY A 28 3.94 1.22 -8.00
N ASP A 29 3.58 1.99 -9.02
CA ASP A 29 4.50 2.84 -9.75
C ASP A 29 4.26 4.35 -9.47
N SER A 30 4.78 5.19 -10.35
CA SER A 30 4.61 6.64 -10.37
C SER A 30 3.21 7.18 -10.14
N LEU A 31 2.18 6.43 -10.51
CA LEU A 31 0.80 6.89 -10.46
C LEU A 31 0.24 6.87 -9.03
N VAL A 32 0.90 6.15 -8.13
CA VAL A 32 0.60 6.10 -6.69
C VAL A 32 1.82 6.40 -5.82
N ASP A 33 2.99 6.69 -6.39
CA ASP A 33 4.16 7.16 -5.66
C ASP A 33 3.90 8.55 -5.06
N VAL A 34 4.15 8.65 -3.76
CA VAL A 34 3.96 9.86 -2.94
C VAL A 34 5.29 10.52 -2.56
N GLY A 35 6.41 10.05 -3.10
CA GLY A 35 7.74 10.65 -2.95
C GLY A 35 8.82 9.71 -2.42
N ASN A 36 8.68 8.38 -2.56
CA ASN A 36 9.74 7.45 -2.14
C ASN A 36 11.05 7.67 -2.91
N ASN A 37 10.94 8.02 -4.19
CA ASN A 37 12.11 8.28 -5.04
C ASN A 37 12.98 9.45 -4.53
N ASN A 38 12.45 10.34 -3.68
CA ASN A 38 13.23 11.42 -3.08
C ASN A 38 14.30 10.94 -2.08
N TYR A 39 14.23 9.69 -1.64
CA TYR A 39 15.11 9.12 -0.62
C TYR A 39 16.11 8.10 -1.18
N ILE A 40 16.20 7.96 -2.50
CA ILE A 40 17.10 7.04 -3.20
C ILE A 40 17.81 7.75 -4.36
N PRO A 41 18.98 7.26 -4.82
CA PRO A 41 19.73 7.88 -5.93
C PRO A 41 19.05 7.61 -7.28
N SER A 42 17.98 8.35 -7.56
CA SER A 42 17.12 8.23 -8.74
C SER A 42 17.06 9.55 -9.52
N THR A 43 16.93 9.47 -10.84
CA THR A 43 16.56 10.62 -11.68
C THR A 43 15.05 10.70 -11.90
N ALA A 44 14.30 9.65 -11.53
CA ALA A 44 12.85 9.64 -11.53
C ALA A 44 12.31 10.39 -10.29
N LEU A 45 12.42 11.72 -10.29
CA LEU A 45 12.00 12.59 -9.19
C LEU A 45 10.81 13.48 -9.59
N ALA A 46 9.99 13.85 -8.59
CA ALA A 46 8.92 14.85 -8.69
C ALA A 46 8.95 15.86 -7.51
N ASN A 47 10.16 16.19 -7.07
CA ASN A 47 10.45 17.18 -6.03
C ASN A 47 10.79 18.56 -6.63
N TYR A 48 10.34 18.85 -7.85
CA TYR A 48 10.54 20.12 -8.56
C TYR A 48 9.28 20.56 -9.30
N THR A 49 9.18 21.85 -9.61
CA THR A 49 8.06 22.40 -10.39
C THR A 49 8.04 21.85 -11.82
N PRO A 50 6.88 21.52 -12.41
CA PRO A 50 5.53 21.92 -12.00
C PRO A 50 4.80 20.92 -11.07
N TYR A 51 5.48 19.89 -10.54
CA TYR A 51 4.82 18.95 -9.63
C TYR A 51 4.41 19.63 -8.32
N GLY A 52 3.24 19.25 -7.80
CA GLY A 52 2.72 19.77 -6.53
C GLY A 52 2.19 21.21 -6.55
N ILE A 53 1.92 21.82 -7.71
CA ILE A 53 1.36 23.19 -7.79
C ILE A 53 0.06 23.32 -6.98
N ASP A 54 -0.84 22.34 -7.03
CA ASP A 54 -2.11 22.38 -6.28
C ASP A 54 -1.91 22.08 -4.78
N PHE A 55 -0.73 21.54 -4.40
CA PHE A 55 -0.26 21.44 -3.01
C PHE A 55 0.47 22.70 -2.52
N GLY A 56 0.82 23.62 -3.41
CA GLY A 56 1.65 24.79 -3.14
C GLY A 56 3.16 24.52 -3.10
N PHE A 57 3.61 23.26 -3.19
CA PHE A 57 5.02 22.87 -3.26
C PHE A 57 5.19 21.44 -3.80
N PRO A 58 6.35 21.08 -4.41
CA PRO A 58 6.60 19.73 -4.89
C PRO A 58 6.65 18.70 -3.77
N THR A 59 5.75 17.71 -3.80
CA THR A 59 5.66 16.69 -2.74
C THR A 59 6.36 15.37 -3.10
N GLY A 60 6.87 15.22 -4.33
CA GLY A 60 7.29 13.91 -4.85
C GLY A 60 6.18 13.08 -5.52
N ARG A 61 4.94 13.59 -5.55
CA ARG A 61 3.84 13.00 -6.34
C ARG A 61 4.01 13.40 -7.79
N PHE A 62 3.83 12.46 -8.72
CA PHE A 62 3.97 12.72 -10.16
C PHE A 62 2.75 13.39 -10.80
N CYS A 63 2.13 14.32 -10.08
CA CYS A 63 1.01 15.15 -10.52
C CYS A 63 1.05 16.52 -9.82
N ASN A 64 0.12 17.41 -10.16
CA ASN A 64 0.05 18.74 -9.55
C ASN A 64 -0.57 18.70 -8.14
N GLY A 65 -1.37 17.68 -7.85
CA GLY A 65 -2.17 17.59 -6.64
C GLY A 65 -2.24 16.17 -6.11
N PHE A 66 -3.42 15.76 -5.66
CA PHE A 66 -3.66 14.43 -5.10
C PHE A 66 -3.58 13.33 -6.17
N THR A 67 -2.97 12.20 -5.81
CA THR A 67 -3.04 10.93 -6.55
C THR A 67 -4.35 10.21 -6.25
N VAL A 68 -4.65 9.12 -6.98
CA VAL A 68 -5.83 8.28 -6.72
C VAL A 68 -5.85 7.72 -5.28
N VAL A 69 -4.69 7.38 -4.72
CA VAL A 69 -4.60 6.87 -3.34
C VAL A 69 -4.80 7.96 -2.29
N ASP A 70 -4.44 9.21 -2.60
CA ASP A 70 -4.74 10.33 -1.71
C ASP A 70 -6.24 10.66 -1.68
N TYR A 71 -6.89 10.66 -2.85
CA TYR A 71 -8.36 10.80 -2.90
C TYR A 71 -9.04 9.66 -2.15
N GLY A 72 -8.55 8.43 -2.32
CA GLY A 72 -8.99 7.27 -1.53
C GLY A 72 -8.85 7.51 -0.03
N ALA A 73 -7.67 7.90 0.45
CA ALA A 73 -7.42 8.20 1.86
C ALA A 73 -8.38 9.28 2.39
N ARG A 74 -8.58 10.37 1.64
CA ARG A 74 -9.50 11.45 2.03
C ARG A 74 -10.96 10.99 2.13
N LEU A 75 -11.43 10.19 1.18
CA LEU A 75 -12.79 9.62 1.19
C LEU A 75 -13.02 8.69 2.38
N LEU A 76 -11.94 8.09 2.91
CA LEU A 76 -11.97 7.24 4.08
C LEU A 76 -11.74 7.99 5.41
N GLY A 77 -11.50 9.31 5.36
CA GLY A 77 -11.16 10.09 6.54
C GLY A 77 -9.77 9.80 7.10
N LEU A 78 -8.88 9.19 6.30
CA LEU A 78 -7.51 8.88 6.66
C LEU A 78 -6.59 10.07 6.38
N PRO A 79 -5.48 10.22 7.13
CA PRO A 79 -4.42 11.13 6.75
C PRO A 79 -3.81 10.73 5.40
N LEU A 80 -3.07 11.65 4.76
CA LEU A 80 -2.27 11.28 3.59
C LEU A 80 -1.22 10.23 3.98
N ILE A 81 -1.15 9.17 3.19
CA ILE A 81 -0.26 8.05 3.46
C ILE A 81 1.17 8.45 3.11
N PRO A 82 2.12 8.38 4.07
CA PRO A 82 3.48 8.83 3.83
C PRO A 82 4.29 7.82 2.99
N PRO A 83 5.38 8.26 2.34
CA PRO A 83 6.35 7.36 1.71
C PRO A 83 7.01 6.47 2.78
N CYS A 84 7.20 5.18 2.52
CA CYS A 84 7.82 4.24 3.44
C CYS A 84 9.28 4.61 3.77
N LEU A 85 9.99 5.22 2.82
CA LEU A 85 11.38 5.65 3.01
C LEU A 85 11.52 7.01 3.70
N SER A 86 10.41 7.67 4.04
CA SER A 86 10.48 8.97 4.72
C SER A 86 11.06 8.84 6.13
N PRO A 87 11.94 9.75 6.58
CA PRO A 87 12.47 9.76 7.95
C PRO A 87 11.38 9.81 9.03
N THR A 88 10.20 10.34 8.70
CA THR A 88 9.05 10.45 9.62
C THR A 88 8.18 9.19 9.67
N SER A 89 8.38 8.24 8.75
CA SER A 89 7.65 6.97 8.65
C SER A 89 8.21 5.92 9.62
N LYS A 90 8.24 6.25 10.91
CA LYS A 90 8.83 5.43 11.98
C LYS A 90 7.94 5.34 13.21
N GLY A 91 8.13 4.29 14.01
CA GLY A 91 7.39 4.08 15.25
C GLY A 91 5.88 4.10 15.04
N ALA A 92 5.14 4.77 15.93
CA ALA A 92 3.67 4.87 15.85
C ALA A 92 3.14 5.53 14.55
N ASN A 93 3.96 6.18 13.73
CA ASN A 93 3.49 6.67 12.43
C ASN A 93 3.29 5.54 11.41
N ILE A 94 3.94 4.38 11.60
CA ILE A 94 3.77 3.21 10.73
C ILE A 94 2.34 2.67 10.85
N THR A 95 1.69 2.81 12.01
CA THR A 95 0.30 2.36 12.22
C THR A 95 -0.75 3.21 11.49
N LYS A 96 -0.32 4.27 10.79
CA LYS A 96 -1.16 5.09 9.91
C LYS A 96 -1.14 4.60 8.46
N GLY A 97 -0.38 3.53 8.18
CA GLY A 97 -0.15 3.01 6.83
C GLY A 97 1.09 3.61 6.17
N LEU A 98 1.63 2.91 5.20
CA LEU A 98 2.81 3.30 4.42
C LEU A 98 2.59 3.08 2.94
N ASN A 99 3.18 3.95 2.13
CA ASN A 99 3.22 3.81 0.69
C ASN A 99 4.61 3.36 0.26
N TYR A 100 4.69 2.20 -0.38
CA TYR A 100 5.91 1.56 -0.88
C TYR A 100 6.15 1.81 -2.37
N ALA A 101 5.20 2.43 -3.08
CA ALA A 101 5.28 2.66 -4.51
C ALA A 101 6.47 3.53 -4.91
N SER A 102 6.98 3.33 -6.12
CA SER A 102 8.16 4.05 -6.62
C SER A 102 8.03 4.32 -8.11
N LYS A 103 8.31 5.56 -8.57
CA LYS A 103 8.35 5.80 -10.01
C LYS A 103 9.45 4.99 -10.67
N ALA A 104 9.12 4.55 -11.89
CA ALA A 104 9.91 3.70 -12.76
C ALA A 104 9.98 2.25 -12.28
N ALA A 105 9.33 1.91 -11.16
CA ALA A 105 9.08 0.53 -10.81
C ALA A 105 8.07 -0.12 -11.78
N GLY A 106 8.26 -1.41 -11.99
CA GLY A 106 7.29 -2.30 -12.61
C GLY A 106 7.30 -3.64 -11.88
N ILE A 107 6.55 -4.61 -12.41
CA ILE A 107 6.55 -5.98 -11.89
C ILE A 107 7.92 -6.62 -12.07
N LEU A 108 8.57 -6.40 -13.23
CA LEU A 108 9.90 -6.91 -13.49
C LEU A 108 10.95 -6.07 -12.75
N ASP A 109 11.89 -6.74 -12.09
CA ASP A 109 12.96 -6.07 -11.35
C ASP A 109 13.86 -5.22 -12.23
N GLU A 110 13.87 -5.36 -13.54
CA GLU A 110 14.68 -4.53 -14.44
C GLU A 110 13.99 -3.28 -14.97
N THR A 111 12.66 -3.17 -14.80
CA THR A 111 11.90 -2.01 -15.26
C THR A 111 12.48 -0.74 -14.65
N GLY A 112 12.61 0.30 -15.50
CA GLY A 112 13.04 1.64 -15.07
C GLY A 112 14.51 1.78 -14.65
N LYS A 113 15.37 0.78 -14.88
CA LYS A 113 16.84 0.87 -14.60
C LYS A 113 17.50 2.11 -15.20
N ASN A 114 17.02 2.58 -16.35
CA ASN A 114 17.52 3.79 -17.01
C ASN A 114 17.32 5.08 -16.19
N TYR A 115 16.52 5.05 -15.12
CA TYR A 115 16.31 6.16 -14.18
C TYR A 115 17.18 6.05 -12.90
N GLY A 116 18.11 5.10 -12.83
CA GLY A 116 18.92 4.85 -11.64
C GLY A 116 18.17 3.99 -10.61
N ALA A 117 18.25 4.35 -9.32
CA ALA A 117 17.57 3.62 -8.27
C ALA A 117 16.04 3.78 -8.35
N ARG A 118 15.33 2.72 -7.95
CA ARG A 118 13.88 2.57 -7.88
C ARG A 118 13.55 1.36 -7.02
N ILE A 119 12.40 1.38 -6.35
CA ILE A 119 11.92 0.26 -5.54
C ILE A 119 11.07 -0.63 -6.45
N SER A 120 11.65 -1.68 -7.02
CA SER A 120 10.90 -2.65 -7.85
C SER A 120 9.81 -3.33 -7.04
N MET A 121 8.81 -3.93 -7.69
CA MET A 121 7.70 -4.58 -6.97
C MET A 121 8.19 -5.60 -5.92
N ASN A 122 9.21 -6.41 -6.24
CA ASN A 122 9.82 -7.33 -5.25
C ASN A 122 10.42 -6.59 -4.06
N GLU A 123 11.12 -5.47 -4.27
CA GLU A 123 11.66 -4.66 -3.18
C GLU A 123 10.55 -3.94 -2.40
N GLN A 124 9.43 -3.56 -3.02
CA GLN A 124 8.27 -3.01 -2.31
C GLN A 124 7.66 -4.04 -1.36
N ILE A 125 7.48 -5.28 -1.84
CA ILE A 125 7.01 -6.42 -1.03
C ILE A 125 7.99 -6.69 0.11
N ARG A 126 9.30 -6.72 -0.18
CA ARG A 126 10.34 -6.93 0.83
C ARG A 126 10.35 -5.84 1.91
N LEU A 127 10.21 -4.57 1.53
CA LEU A 127 10.10 -3.47 2.48
C LEU A 127 8.85 -3.62 3.36
N PHE A 128 7.72 -4.00 2.77
CA PHE A 128 6.50 -4.28 3.54
C PHE A 128 6.69 -5.47 4.50
N GLU A 129 7.31 -6.55 4.04
CA GLU A 129 7.63 -7.69 4.91
C GLU A 129 8.51 -7.28 6.09
N ASN A 130 9.54 -6.45 5.85
CA ASN A 130 10.37 -5.92 6.93
C ASN A 130 9.54 -5.08 7.90
N THR A 131 8.64 -4.24 7.40
CA THR A 131 7.72 -3.46 8.25
C THR A 131 6.85 -4.38 9.11
N VAL A 132 6.34 -5.48 8.56
CA VAL A 132 5.51 -6.44 9.30
C VAL A 132 6.31 -7.25 10.31
N LYS A 133 7.53 -7.66 9.97
CA LYS A 133 8.36 -8.55 10.79
C LYS A 133 9.16 -7.81 11.86
N GLU A 134 9.57 -6.57 11.58
CA GLU A 134 10.53 -5.84 12.43
C GLU A 134 9.91 -4.58 13.04
N ASP A 135 9.22 -3.76 12.23
CA ASP A 135 8.81 -2.42 12.68
C ASP A 135 7.48 -2.40 13.43
N LEU A 136 6.51 -3.22 13.01
CA LEU A 136 5.18 -3.28 13.62
C LEU A 136 5.14 -4.04 14.95
N PRO A 137 5.79 -5.20 15.16
CA PRO A 137 5.63 -5.98 16.39
C PRO A 137 5.88 -5.22 17.69
N PRO A 138 6.88 -4.32 17.80
CA PRO A 138 7.10 -3.52 19.00
C PRO A 138 5.96 -2.54 19.33
N LEU A 139 5.05 -2.26 18.38
CA LEU A 139 3.97 -1.29 18.52
C LEU A 139 2.65 -1.90 19.02
N PHE A 140 2.60 -3.22 19.18
CA PHE A 140 1.39 -3.94 19.62
C PHE A 140 1.66 -4.74 20.89
N GLU A 141 0.66 -4.77 21.77
CA GLU A 141 0.75 -5.45 23.06
C GLU A 141 0.84 -6.98 22.93
N SER A 142 0.44 -7.55 21.80
CA SER A 142 0.51 -8.99 21.54
C SER A 142 0.54 -9.32 20.04
N PRO A 143 1.04 -10.51 19.66
CA PRO A 143 0.92 -11.02 18.29
C PRO A 143 -0.52 -11.06 17.79
N LYS A 144 -1.48 -11.34 18.67
CA LYS A 144 -2.92 -11.33 18.34
C LYS A 144 -3.40 -9.92 17.95
N ALA A 145 -2.97 -8.89 18.68
CA ALA A 145 -3.32 -7.50 18.35
C ALA A 145 -2.71 -7.06 17.02
N LEU A 146 -1.47 -7.45 16.73
CA LEU A 146 -0.83 -7.23 15.44
C LEU A 146 -1.57 -7.96 14.30
N HIS A 147 -1.91 -9.24 14.50
CA HIS A 147 -2.66 -10.02 13.51
C HIS A 147 -4.01 -9.36 13.18
N SER A 148 -4.77 -8.99 14.20
CA SER A 148 -6.05 -8.28 14.03
C SER A 148 -5.90 -6.90 13.38
N TYR A 149 -4.73 -6.26 13.48
CA TYR A 149 -4.42 -5.04 12.76
C TYR A 149 -4.12 -5.33 11.28
N LEU A 150 -3.34 -6.37 10.96
CA LEU A 150 -2.98 -6.76 9.59
C LEU A 150 -4.17 -7.30 8.79
N GLU A 151 -5.03 -8.12 9.41
CA GLU A 151 -6.28 -8.61 8.80
C GLU A 151 -7.20 -7.49 8.33
N LYS A 152 -7.15 -6.33 9.01
CA LYS A 152 -7.95 -5.18 8.63
C LYS A 152 -7.41 -4.47 7.41
N SER A 153 -6.12 -4.60 7.09
CA SER A 153 -5.41 -3.85 6.05
C SER A 153 -5.44 -4.48 4.64
N ILE A 154 -5.73 -5.78 4.51
CA ILE A 154 -5.86 -6.49 3.22
C ILE A 154 -7.05 -7.46 3.32
N GLY A 155 -7.93 -7.50 2.31
CA GLY A 155 -9.10 -8.40 2.32
C GLY A 155 -10.28 -7.90 3.15
N SER A 156 -10.31 -6.62 3.56
CA SER A 156 -11.39 -6.08 4.39
C SER A 156 -12.75 -6.17 3.72
N ASN A 157 -12.83 -6.05 2.38
CA ASN A 157 -14.07 -6.26 1.65
C ASN A 157 -14.49 -7.73 1.67
N ASP A 158 -13.56 -8.67 1.62
CA ASP A 158 -13.86 -10.10 1.75
C ASP A 158 -14.23 -10.46 3.19
N TYR A 159 -13.65 -9.79 4.18
CA TYR A 159 -14.07 -9.93 5.56
C TYR A 159 -15.45 -9.32 5.80
N ILE A 160 -15.71 -8.09 5.35
CA ILE A 160 -16.98 -7.40 5.58
C ILE A 160 -18.08 -8.05 4.75
N ASN A 161 -17.84 -8.29 3.45
CA ASN A 161 -18.85 -8.74 2.52
C ASN A 161 -18.85 -10.26 2.29
N ASN A 162 -18.00 -11.04 2.96
CA ASN A 162 -18.15 -12.50 3.02
C ASN A 162 -18.11 -13.02 4.47
N TYR A 163 -16.98 -12.84 5.18
CA TYR A 163 -16.79 -13.44 6.52
C TYR A 163 -17.79 -12.94 7.58
N LEU A 164 -17.98 -11.63 7.70
CA LEU A 164 -18.81 -10.99 8.73
C LEU A 164 -20.30 -10.88 8.36
N MET A 165 -20.72 -11.47 7.22
CA MET A 165 -22.12 -11.54 6.78
C MET A 165 -22.64 -12.98 6.75
N PRO A 166 -22.73 -13.68 7.91
CA PRO A 166 -23.08 -15.11 8.00
C PRO A 166 -24.52 -15.44 7.56
N HIS A 167 -25.34 -14.43 7.34
CA HIS A 167 -26.71 -14.57 6.83
C HIS A 167 -26.77 -14.66 5.30
N ILE A 168 -25.73 -14.17 4.60
CA ILE A 168 -25.66 -14.16 3.13
C ILE A 168 -24.55 -15.10 2.63
N TYR A 169 -23.44 -15.19 3.37
CA TYR A 169 -22.27 -15.98 2.98
C TYR A 169 -21.92 -17.00 4.07
N THR A 170 -21.29 -18.10 3.66
CA THR A 170 -20.93 -19.21 4.57
C THR A 170 -19.53 -19.09 5.16
N SER A 171 -18.76 -18.07 4.77
CA SER A 171 -17.32 -17.97 5.04
C SER A 171 -16.97 -18.07 6.53
N SER A 172 -17.71 -17.41 7.43
CA SER A 172 -17.48 -17.52 8.90
C SER A 172 -18.04 -18.79 9.54
N ARG A 173 -18.78 -19.61 8.79
CA ARG A 173 -19.16 -20.98 9.22
C ARG A 173 -18.11 -22.01 8.83
N ILE A 174 -17.31 -21.69 7.81
CA ILE A 174 -16.28 -22.58 7.24
C ILE A 174 -14.91 -22.27 7.84
N TYR A 175 -14.60 -20.99 8.00
CA TYR A 175 -13.33 -20.51 8.52
C TYR A 175 -13.54 -19.77 9.83
N ASN A 176 -12.56 -19.86 10.73
CA ASN A 176 -12.37 -18.84 11.78
C ASN A 176 -11.56 -17.67 11.20
N ALA A 177 -11.35 -16.60 11.98
CA ALA A 177 -10.75 -15.37 11.45
C ALA A 177 -9.37 -15.64 10.84
N GLU A 178 -8.49 -16.31 11.57
CA GLU A 178 -7.15 -16.68 11.11
C GLU A 178 -7.17 -17.54 9.84
N ALA A 179 -8.01 -18.60 9.81
CA ALA A 179 -8.15 -19.45 8.63
C ALA A 179 -8.72 -18.70 7.41
N SER A 180 -9.51 -17.65 7.63
CA SER A 180 -10.07 -16.82 6.58
C SER A 180 -8.99 -15.88 6.01
N ALA A 181 -8.10 -15.33 6.83
CA ALA A 181 -6.93 -14.58 6.38
C ALA A 181 -6.03 -15.46 5.51
N ASP A 182 -5.71 -16.67 5.99
CA ASP A 182 -4.90 -17.65 5.26
C ASP A 182 -5.54 -18.08 3.93
N HIS A 183 -6.87 -18.17 3.88
CA HIS A 183 -7.60 -18.46 2.65
C HIS A 183 -7.45 -17.32 1.65
N LEU A 184 -7.64 -16.06 2.07
CA LEU A 184 -7.51 -14.89 1.20
C LEU A 184 -6.08 -14.69 0.69
N ILE A 185 -5.08 -14.85 1.56
CA ILE A 185 -3.66 -14.75 1.19
C ILE A 185 -3.29 -15.82 0.15
N ARG A 186 -3.73 -17.07 0.34
CA ARG A 186 -3.49 -18.15 -0.64
C ARG A 186 -4.18 -17.86 -1.97
N ASN A 187 -5.44 -17.43 -1.93
CA ASN A 187 -6.20 -17.17 -3.15
C ASN A 187 -5.60 -15.99 -3.93
N PHE A 188 -5.20 -14.93 -3.22
CA PHE A 188 -4.52 -13.78 -3.82
C PHE A 188 -3.15 -14.17 -4.41
N SER A 189 -2.35 -14.95 -3.67
CA SER A 189 -1.06 -15.47 -4.16
C SER A 189 -1.21 -16.30 -5.43
N GLN A 190 -2.26 -17.12 -5.53
CA GLN A 190 -2.55 -17.90 -6.74
C GLN A 190 -3.00 -17.03 -7.92
N GLN A 191 -3.81 -16.00 -7.68
CA GLN A 191 -4.24 -15.06 -8.71
C GLN A 191 -3.08 -14.26 -9.32
N LEU A 192 -2.00 -14.08 -8.56
CA LEU A 192 -0.77 -13.44 -9.04
C LEU A 192 0.10 -14.36 -9.90
N ILE A 193 -0.16 -15.68 -9.92
CA ILE A 193 0.53 -16.65 -10.77
C ILE A 193 -0.30 -16.84 -12.04
N VAL A 194 0.13 -16.21 -13.14
CA VAL A 194 -0.41 -16.52 -14.46
C VAL A 194 0.12 -17.90 -14.87
N SER A 195 -0.77 -18.89 -14.97
CA SER A 195 -0.42 -20.17 -15.58
C SER A 195 -0.18 -19.95 -17.08
N PRO A 196 0.88 -20.55 -17.67
CA PRO A 196 1.23 -20.37 -19.08
C PRO A 196 0.16 -20.86 -20.04
#